data_AF-A0A455SXS9-F1
#
_entry.id   AF-A0A455SXS9-F1
#
_cell.length_a   1.000
_cell.length_b   1.000
_cell.length_c   1.000
_cell.angle_alpha   90.00
_cell.angle_beta   90.00
_cell.angle_gamma   90.00
#
_symmetry.space_group_name_H-M   'P 1'
#
loop_
_entity.id
_entity.type
_entity.pdbx_description
1 polymer ?
#
loop_
_entity_poly.entity_id
_entity_poly.type
_entity_poly.pdbx_seq_one_letter_code
_entity_poly.pdbx_strand_id
1 'polypeptide(L)'
;MEQRIYRGNLSPDGLADYLVQTFGQNYTYLGWGGSPLSTIAQKVGQGDHVLVQIAQAGSWSGRLRAALGVSISRLPDGISVSVGQSHWLQAPLTGILWGALFFPPLLIFPLIRGIGAFSFYQDVWQAIETYCAQAQATRTSSSSLHGLYCTRCGAMNDEAAQQCHLCGTALQQPQPVQAASVAGHELVTCGSCNERVVAARFCGNCGAPLTAPASANVPPKESGHEV
;
A
#
# COMPACT_ATOMS: atom_id res chain seq x y z
N MET A 1 -2.49 6.44 0.26
CA MET A 1 -1.69 6.24 -0.97
C MET A 1 -0.50 5.40 -0.57
N GLU A 2 -0.23 4.30 -1.26
CA GLU A 2 0.94 3.45 -0.99
C GLU A 2 1.86 3.51 -2.20
N GLN A 3 3.16 3.59 -1.96
CA GLN A 3 4.17 3.61 -3.00
C GLN A 3 5.16 2.46 -2.81
N ARG A 4 5.50 1.80 -3.91
CA ARG A 4 6.48 0.70 -3.96
C ARG A 4 7.48 0.96 -5.08
N ILE A 5 8.74 0.64 -4.84
CA ILE A 5 9.82 0.77 -5.82
C ILE A 5 10.29 -0.63 -6.22
N TYR A 6 10.32 -0.86 -7.54
CA TYR A 6 10.76 -2.10 -8.17
C TYR A 6 12.00 -1.82 -9.02
N ARG A 7 13.05 -2.62 -8.84
CA ARG A 7 14.30 -2.54 -9.61
C ARG A 7 14.36 -3.66 -10.62
N GLY A 8 14.93 -3.39 -11.80
CA GLY A 8 15.05 -4.34 -12.90
C GLY A 8 14.75 -3.71 -14.25
N ASN A 9 14.75 -4.52 -15.31
CA ASN A 9 14.41 -4.06 -16.66
C ASN A 9 12.89 -3.92 -16.83
N LEU A 10 12.33 -2.94 -16.15
CA LEU A 10 10.90 -2.62 -16.17
C LEU A 10 10.65 -1.37 -17.03
N SER A 11 9.56 -1.40 -17.80
CA SER A 11 9.10 -0.22 -18.52
C SER A 11 7.76 0.25 -17.93
N PRO A 12 7.56 1.58 -17.72
CA PRO A 12 6.27 2.10 -17.29
C PRO A 12 5.13 1.71 -18.22
N ASP A 13 5.36 1.79 -19.54
CA ASP A 13 4.38 1.37 -20.54
C ASP A 13 4.06 -0.12 -20.47
N GLY A 14 5.06 -0.99 -20.28
CA GLY A 14 4.83 -2.43 -20.18
C GLY A 14 3.97 -2.82 -18.97
N LEU A 15 4.23 -2.22 -17.79
CA LEU A 15 3.36 -2.42 -16.63
C LEU A 15 1.96 -1.83 -16.88
N ALA A 16 1.88 -0.66 -17.51
CA ALA A 16 0.60 -0.02 -17.78
C ALA A 16 -0.28 -0.84 -18.75
N ASP A 17 0.30 -1.33 -19.84
CA ASP A 17 -0.39 -2.16 -20.82
C ASP A 17 -0.84 -3.47 -20.20
N TYR A 18 -0.01 -4.09 -19.36
CA TYR A 18 -0.38 -5.26 -18.57
C TYR A 18 -1.61 -4.98 -17.69
N LEU A 19 -1.60 -3.88 -16.91
CA LEU A 19 -2.72 -3.54 -16.03
C LEU A 19 -4.02 -3.25 -16.80
N VAL A 20 -3.94 -2.53 -17.93
CA VAL A 20 -5.10 -2.29 -18.79
C VAL A 20 -5.62 -3.60 -19.38
N GLN A 21 -4.74 -4.52 -19.76
CA GLN A 21 -5.16 -5.83 -20.24
C GLN A 21 -5.82 -6.66 -19.13
N THR A 22 -5.20 -6.73 -17.94
CA THR A 22 -5.71 -7.51 -16.81
C THR A 22 -7.08 -7.03 -16.35
N PHE A 23 -7.28 -5.72 -16.21
CA PHE A 23 -8.52 -5.13 -15.71
C PHE A 23 -9.49 -4.68 -16.80
N GLY A 24 -9.09 -4.71 -18.07
CA GLY A 24 -9.98 -4.52 -19.22
C GLY A 24 -10.69 -5.80 -19.63
N GLN A 25 -10.15 -6.97 -19.27
CA GLN A 25 -10.74 -8.28 -19.52
C GLN A 25 -11.74 -8.64 -18.40
N ASN A 26 -12.98 -8.12 -18.47
CA ASN A 26 -14.16 -8.52 -17.68
C ASN A 26 -13.91 -9.08 -16.26
N TYR A 27 -13.08 -8.40 -15.45
CA TYR A 27 -12.92 -8.75 -14.04
C TYR A 27 -14.22 -8.40 -13.33
N THR A 28 -14.90 -9.41 -12.80
CA THR A 28 -16.23 -9.24 -12.17
C THR A 28 -16.10 -9.29 -10.66
N TYR A 29 -16.58 -8.24 -10.00
CA TYR A 29 -16.66 -8.15 -8.55
C TYR A 29 -18.12 -8.27 -8.09
N LEU A 30 -18.32 -8.84 -6.90
CA LEU A 30 -19.63 -8.80 -6.24
C LEU A 30 -19.74 -7.52 -5.42
N GLY A 31 -20.63 -6.63 -5.84
CA GLY A 31 -20.98 -5.42 -5.10
C GLY A 31 -21.95 -5.68 -3.95
N TRP A 32 -22.21 -4.65 -3.15
CA TRP A 32 -23.18 -4.70 -2.07
C TRP A 32 -24.56 -5.19 -2.57
N GLY A 33 -25.14 -6.16 -1.88
CA GLY A 33 -26.41 -6.79 -2.29
C GLY A 33 -26.29 -7.77 -3.46
N GLY A 34 -25.08 -8.26 -3.77
CA GLY A 34 -24.84 -9.27 -4.81
C GLY A 34 -24.89 -8.73 -6.25
N SER A 35 -24.91 -7.41 -6.44
CA SER A 35 -24.92 -6.80 -7.77
C SER A 35 -23.56 -6.93 -8.47
N PRO A 36 -23.48 -7.44 -9.70
CA PRO A 36 -22.21 -7.59 -10.40
C PRO A 36 -21.62 -6.24 -10.80
N LEU A 37 -20.34 -6.07 -10.54
CA LEU A 37 -19.54 -4.92 -10.97
C LEU A 37 -18.53 -5.38 -12.00
N SER A 38 -18.46 -4.69 -13.13
CA SER A 38 -17.41 -4.87 -14.13
C SER A 38 -16.26 -3.92 -13.85
N THR A 39 -15.08 -4.26 -14.36
CA THR A 39 -13.92 -3.38 -14.36
C THR A 39 -13.76 -2.68 -15.70
N ILE A 40 -13.25 -1.46 -15.63
CA ILE A 40 -12.77 -0.71 -16.78
C ILE A 40 -11.39 -0.17 -16.43
N ALA A 41 -10.49 -0.18 -17.39
CA ALA A 41 -9.14 0.36 -17.23
C ALA A 41 -8.75 1.22 -18.42
N GLN A 42 -8.04 2.32 -18.16
CA GLN A 42 -7.48 3.17 -19.21
C GLN A 42 -6.06 3.62 -18.86
N LYS A 43 -5.22 3.69 -19.89
CA LYS A 43 -3.88 4.27 -19.82
C LYS A 43 -3.93 5.74 -20.21
N VAL A 44 -3.32 6.60 -19.40
CA VAL A 44 -3.19 8.04 -19.65
C VAL A 44 -1.71 8.42 -19.55
N GLY A 45 -1.15 8.91 -20.65
CA GLY A 45 0.28 9.22 -20.76
C GLY A 45 1.09 8.10 -21.40
N GLN A 46 2.40 8.34 -21.54
CA GLN A 46 3.36 7.43 -22.18
C GLN A 46 4.79 7.79 -21.74
N GLY A 47 5.72 6.84 -21.81
CA GLY A 47 7.15 7.09 -21.62
C GLY A 47 7.58 6.98 -20.16
N ASP A 48 8.12 8.06 -19.62
CA ASP A 48 8.71 8.05 -18.26
C ASP A 48 7.69 8.20 -17.14
N HIS A 49 6.49 8.69 -17.47
CA HIS A 49 5.39 8.79 -16.52
C HIS A 49 4.10 8.30 -17.17
N VAL A 50 3.47 7.31 -16.56
CA VAL A 50 2.22 6.72 -17.04
C VAL A 50 1.25 6.62 -15.87
N LEU A 51 0.02 7.07 -16.09
CA LEU A 51 -1.08 6.88 -15.16
C LEU A 51 -2.02 5.80 -15.72
N VAL A 52 -2.29 4.77 -14.93
CA VAL A 52 -3.37 3.83 -15.24
C VAL A 52 -4.53 4.12 -14.31
N GLN A 53 -5.72 4.33 -14.87
CA GLN A 53 -6.95 4.44 -14.10
C GLN A 53 -7.71 3.12 -14.20
N ILE A 54 -8.12 2.58 -13.06
CA ILE A 54 -8.86 1.33 -12.96
C ILE A 54 -10.11 1.59 -12.14
N ALA A 55 -11.28 1.34 -12.70
CA ALA A 55 -12.55 1.60 -12.02
C ALA A 55 -13.47 0.39 -12.02
N GLN A 56 -14.29 0.31 -10.98
CA GLN A 56 -15.42 -0.59 -10.91
C GLN A 56 -16.69 0.16 -11.33
N ALA A 57 -17.43 -0.39 -12.28
CA ALA A 57 -18.68 0.14 -12.77
C ALA A 57 -19.81 -0.87 -12.58
N GLY A 58 -21.04 -0.39 -12.38
CA GLY A 58 -22.21 -1.28 -12.39
C GLY A 58 -22.37 -1.92 -13.77
N SER A 59 -22.43 -3.25 -13.83
CA SER A 59 -22.40 -3.98 -15.12
C SER A 59 -23.49 -3.57 -16.11
N TRP A 60 -24.66 -3.13 -15.62
CA TRP A 60 -25.75 -2.64 -16.46
C TRP A 60 -25.86 -1.11 -16.51
N SER A 61 -25.56 -0.41 -15.41
CA SER A 61 -25.74 1.05 -15.35
C SER A 61 -24.54 1.85 -15.88
N GLY A 62 -23.37 1.22 -16.03
CA GLY A 62 -22.11 1.90 -16.34
C GLY A 62 -21.67 2.90 -15.27
N ARG A 63 -22.41 3.02 -14.15
CA ARG A 63 -22.13 3.98 -13.09
C ARG A 63 -20.89 3.56 -12.33
N LEU A 64 -19.89 4.45 -12.29
CA LEU A 64 -18.67 4.25 -11.53
C LEU A 64 -18.96 4.19 -10.03
N ARG A 65 -18.37 3.21 -9.37
CA ARG A 65 -18.52 2.95 -7.92
C ARG A 65 -17.24 3.29 -7.17
N ALA A 66 -16.10 2.94 -7.76
CA ALA A 66 -14.77 3.21 -7.24
C ALA A 66 -13.81 3.37 -8.42
N ALA A 67 -12.76 4.17 -8.23
CA ALA A 67 -11.68 4.32 -9.18
C ALA A 67 -10.35 4.45 -8.43
N LEU A 68 -9.35 3.72 -8.90
CA LEU A 68 -7.97 3.74 -8.44
C LEU A 68 -7.09 4.31 -9.55
N GLY A 69 -6.11 5.12 -9.17
CA GLY A 69 -5.03 5.58 -10.01
C GLY A 69 -3.74 4.86 -9.64
N VAL A 70 -3.07 4.32 -10.64
CA VAL A 70 -1.74 3.72 -10.55
C VAL A 70 -0.78 4.65 -11.29
N SER A 71 -0.01 5.45 -10.55
CA SER A 71 1.04 6.29 -11.10
C SER A 71 2.32 5.48 -11.22
N ILE A 72 2.89 5.42 -12.42
CA ILE A 72 4.11 4.68 -12.72
C ILE A 72 5.14 5.68 -13.25
N SER A 73 6.27 5.79 -12.55
CA SER A 73 7.36 6.69 -12.93
C SER A 73 8.64 5.89 -13.15
N ARG A 74 9.35 6.17 -14.24
CA ARG A 74 10.66 5.57 -14.53
C ARG A 74 11.69 6.01 -13.50
N LEU A 75 12.51 5.06 -13.08
CA LEU A 75 13.75 5.27 -12.35
C LEU A 75 14.92 4.75 -13.21
N PRO A 76 16.17 5.22 -12.98
CA PRO A 76 17.33 4.77 -13.75
C PRO A 76 17.56 3.25 -13.76
N ASP A 77 17.10 2.56 -12.72
CA ASP A 77 17.29 1.14 -12.45
C ASP A 77 15.96 0.42 -12.17
N GLY A 78 14.82 0.99 -12.59
CA GLY A 78 13.51 0.37 -12.41
C GLY A 78 12.32 1.33 -12.56
N ILE A 79 11.30 1.12 -11.74
CA ILE A 79 10.09 1.95 -11.71
C ILE A 79 9.63 2.21 -10.27
N SER A 80 9.03 3.38 -10.06
CA SER A 80 8.25 3.71 -8.86
C SER A 80 6.76 3.59 -9.20
N VAL A 81 6.01 2.86 -8.36
CA VAL A 81 4.58 2.65 -8.54
C VAL A 81 3.86 3.17 -7.31
N SER A 82 2.88 4.05 -7.51
CA SER A 82 2.03 4.58 -6.45
C SER A 82 0.57 4.31 -6.76
N VAL A 83 -0.15 3.73 -5.79
CA VAL A 83 -1.58 3.40 -5.91
C VAL A 83 -2.37 4.23 -4.91
N GLY A 84 -3.45 4.85 -5.41
CA GLY A 84 -4.39 5.59 -4.59
C GLY A 84 -5.75 5.69 -5.26
N GLN A 85 -6.74 6.23 -4.55
CA GLN A 85 -8.02 6.57 -5.15
C GLN A 85 -7.81 7.66 -6.22
N SER A 86 -8.55 7.64 -7.33
CA SER A 86 -8.47 8.73 -8.31
C SER A 86 -9.83 9.10 -8.86
N HIS A 87 -9.98 10.33 -9.34
CA HIS A 87 -11.14 10.70 -10.15
C HIS A 87 -11.00 10.08 -11.54
N TRP A 88 -12.05 9.43 -12.05
CA TRP A 88 -12.03 8.87 -13.40
C TRP A 88 -12.04 9.99 -14.44
N LEU A 89 -11.02 10.05 -15.31
CA LEU A 89 -10.90 11.10 -16.32
C LEU A 89 -11.69 10.71 -17.56
N GLN A 90 -12.64 11.57 -17.96
CA GLN A 90 -13.53 11.37 -19.10
C GLN A 90 -13.06 12.22 -20.30
N ALA A 91 -11.91 11.93 -20.90
CA ALA A 91 -11.41 12.39 -22.22
C ALA A 91 -9.86 12.33 -22.26
N PRO A 92 -9.23 12.22 -23.45
CA PRO A 92 -7.81 12.51 -23.56
C PRO A 92 -7.59 13.98 -23.18
N LEU A 93 -6.85 14.22 -22.10
CA LEU A 93 -6.51 15.57 -21.64
C LEU A 93 -5.67 16.28 -22.72
N THR A 94 -6.31 17.06 -23.59
CA THR A 94 -5.62 17.89 -24.58
C THR A 94 -5.04 19.14 -23.91
N GLY A 95 -3.71 19.24 -23.87
CA GLY A 95 -2.96 20.43 -23.45
C GLY A 95 -2.86 20.65 -21.92
N ILE A 96 -1.75 21.31 -21.50
CA ILE A 96 -1.38 21.97 -20.23
C ILE A 96 -1.63 21.22 -18.88
N LEU A 97 -2.57 20.28 -18.79
CA LEU A 97 -2.92 19.51 -17.60
C LEU A 97 -2.06 18.26 -17.37
N TRP A 98 -1.19 17.89 -18.32
CA TRP A 98 -0.25 16.78 -18.17
C TRP A 98 0.67 16.94 -16.94
N GLY A 99 1.11 18.17 -16.64
CA GLY A 99 1.97 18.43 -15.48
C GLY A 99 1.27 18.20 -14.13
N ALA A 100 -0.04 18.44 -14.05
CA ALA A 100 -0.84 18.18 -12.83
C ALA A 100 -1.20 16.69 -12.69
N LEU A 101 -1.20 15.94 -13.79
CA LEU A 101 -1.47 14.50 -13.83
C LEU A 101 -0.35 13.66 -13.17
N PHE A 102 0.89 14.10 -13.31
CA PHE A 102 2.09 13.39 -12.85
C PHE A 102 2.67 13.93 -11.54
N PHE A 103 1.88 14.72 -10.79
CA PHE A 103 2.13 15.01 -9.37
C PHE A 103 1.06 14.29 -8.54
N PRO A 104 1.28 12.99 -8.21
CA PRO A 104 0.27 12.10 -7.64
C PRO A 104 -0.52 12.64 -6.42
N PRO A 105 0.05 13.49 -5.53
CA PRO A 105 -0.70 14.07 -4.42
C PRO A 105 -1.93 14.90 -4.82
N LEU A 106 -1.96 15.47 -6.03
CA LEU A 106 -3.01 16.41 -6.43
C LEU A 106 -4.24 15.75 -7.08
N LEU A 107 -4.15 14.48 -7.50
CA LEU A 107 -5.25 13.76 -8.15
C LEU A 107 -5.88 12.65 -7.30
N ILE A 108 -5.30 12.40 -6.13
CA ILE A 108 -5.72 11.34 -5.21
C ILE A 108 -6.58 11.98 -4.12
N PHE A 109 -7.79 12.41 -4.49
CA PHE A 109 -8.80 12.89 -3.53
C PHE A 109 -9.63 11.73 -2.96
N PRO A 110 -9.98 11.75 -1.66
CA PRO A 110 -10.66 10.62 -1.03
C PRO A 110 -12.15 10.62 -1.39
N LEU A 111 -12.56 9.62 -2.18
CA LEU A 111 -13.95 9.17 -2.25
C LEU A 111 -14.02 7.82 -1.53
N ILE A 112 -14.15 7.83 -0.20
CA ILE A 112 -14.45 6.60 0.55
C ILE A 112 -15.93 6.59 0.91
N ARG A 113 -16.64 5.59 0.36
CA ARG A 113 -17.77 4.94 1.01
C ARG A 113 -17.56 3.42 0.99
N GLY A 114 -17.18 2.87 2.14
CA GLY A 114 -17.40 1.47 2.49
C GLY A 114 -16.32 0.44 2.13
N ILE A 115 -16.41 -0.70 2.81
CA ILE A 115 -15.47 -1.84 2.94
C ILE A 115 -15.16 -2.57 1.60
N GLY A 116 -15.85 -2.23 0.51
CA GLY A 116 -15.67 -2.88 -0.80
C GLY A 116 -14.42 -2.46 -1.60
N ALA A 117 -13.77 -1.36 -1.24
CA ALA A 117 -12.60 -0.85 -1.98
C ALA A 117 -11.28 -1.56 -1.61
N PHE A 118 -11.24 -2.30 -0.50
CA PHE A 118 -10.00 -2.90 0.00
C PHE A 118 -9.55 -4.11 -0.82
N SER A 119 -10.46 -5.04 -1.15
CA SER A 119 -10.12 -6.18 -2.02
C SER A 119 -9.73 -5.72 -3.42
N PHE A 120 -10.42 -4.72 -3.98
CA PHE A 120 -10.08 -4.13 -5.27
C PHE A 120 -8.68 -3.49 -5.25
N TYR A 121 -8.34 -2.77 -4.18
CA TYR A 121 -7.01 -2.23 -3.97
C TYR A 121 -5.93 -3.32 -3.86
N GLN A 122 -6.22 -4.41 -3.14
CA GLN A 122 -5.32 -5.56 -3.03
C GLN A 122 -5.10 -6.26 -4.36
N ASP A 123 -6.15 -6.43 -5.17
CA ASP A 123 -6.06 -7.05 -6.50
C ASP A 123 -5.18 -6.25 -7.45
N VAL A 124 -5.28 -4.91 -7.42
CA VAL A 124 -4.39 -4.03 -8.21
C VAL A 124 -2.94 -4.24 -7.80
N TRP A 125 -2.65 -4.27 -6.50
CA TRP A 125 -1.29 -4.57 -6.03
C TRP A 125 -0.84 -5.98 -6.40
N GLN A 126 -1.71 -6.97 -6.28
CA GLN A 126 -1.41 -8.35 -6.66
C GLN A 126 -1.05 -8.47 -8.15
N ALA A 127 -1.76 -7.74 -9.02
CA ALA A 127 -1.45 -7.66 -10.44
C ALA A 127 -0.07 -7.02 -10.68
N ILE A 128 0.24 -5.92 -9.99
CA ILE A 128 1.57 -5.27 -10.07
C ILE A 128 2.67 -6.24 -9.63
N GLU A 129 2.50 -6.91 -8.49
CA GLU A 129 3.47 -7.90 -7.98
C GLU A 129 3.65 -9.07 -8.94
N THR A 130 2.56 -9.54 -9.56
CA THR A 130 2.61 -10.62 -10.56
C THR A 130 3.45 -10.21 -11.77
N TYR A 131 3.24 -9.01 -12.31
CA TYR A 131 4.03 -8.48 -13.43
C TYR A 131 5.51 -8.34 -13.05
N CYS A 132 5.79 -7.72 -11.91
CA CYS A 132 7.17 -7.52 -11.43
C CYS A 132 7.89 -8.85 -11.18
N ALA A 133 7.20 -9.85 -10.62
CA ALA A 133 7.76 -11.18 -10.42
C ALA A 133 8.05 -11.90 -11.75
N GLN A 134 7.15 -11.81 -12.73
CA GLN A 134 7.38 -12.36 -14.08
C GLN A 134 8.57 -11.71 -14.78
N ALA A 135 8.78 -10.41 -14.55
CA ALA A 135 9.93 -9.67 -15.04
C ALA A 135 11.21 -9.84 -14.19
N GLN A 136 11.18 -10.72 -13.17
CA GLN A 136 12.29 -10.98 -12.24
C GLN A 136 12.79 -9.71 -11.54
N ALA A 137 11.90 -8.73 -11.32
CA ALA A 137 12.23 -7.50 -10.63
C ALA A 137 12.37 -7.70 -9.12
N THR A 138 13.28 -6.94 -8.50
CA THR A 138 13.47 -6.97 -7.04
C THR A 138 12.76 -5.77 -6.41
N ARG A 139 11.93 -6.01 -5.39
CA ARG A 139 11.28 -4.95 -4.62
C ARG A 139 12.26 -4.40 -3.57
N THR A 140 12.55 -3.11 -3.61
CA THR A 140 13.58 -2.49 -2.72
C THR A 140 12.98 -1.76 -1.54
N SER A 141 11.82 -1.13 -1.69
CA SER A 141 11.16 -0.43 -0.59
C SER A 141 9.67 -0.27 -0.86
N SER A 142 8.89 -0.29 0.22
CA SER A 142 7.49 0.13 0.23
C SER A 142 7.28 1.12 1.35
N SER A 143 6.85 2.34 1.02
CA SER A 143 6.29 3.25 2.01
C SER A 143 4.77 3.09 1.97
N SER A 144 4.24 2.33 2.93
CA SER A 144 2.85 2.49 3.33
C SER A 144 2.79 3.72 4.23
N LEU A 145 2.10 4.78 3.79
CA LEU A 145 1.51 5.72 4.74
C LEU A 145 0.48 4.90 5.53
N HIS A 146 0.91 4.37 6.67
CA HIS A 146 0.01 3.85 7.69
C HIS A 146 -0.97 4.98 8.03
N GLY A 147 -2.23 4.63 8.28
CA GLY A 147 -3.29 5.62 8.46
C GLY A 147 -4.22 5.24 9.59
N LEU A 148 -4.70 6.24 10.31
CA LEU A 148 -5.66 6.08 11.40
C LEU A 148 -7.09 6.12 10.85
N TYR A 149 -7.82 5.02 11.00
CA TYR A 149 -9.24 4.99 10.66
C TYR A 149 -10.06 5.71 11.72
N CYS A 150 -10.90 6.65 11.29
CA CYS A 150 -11.86 7.32 12.16
C CYS A 150 -12.92 6.33 12.64
N THR A 151 -13.05 6.15 13.94
CA THR A 151 -14.05 5.27 14.55
C THR A 151 -15.49 5.73 14.32
N ARG A 152 -15.71 7.02 14.03
CA ARG A 152 -17.05 7.57 13.77
C ARG A 152 -17.53 7.37 12.33
N CYS A 153 -16.70 7.73 11.34
CA CYS A 153 -17.13 7.73 9.94
C CYS A 153 -16.38 6.75 9.03
N GLY A 154 -15.35 6.08 9.55
CA GLY A 154 -14.52 5.14 8.81
C GLY A 154 -13.50 5.78 7.86
N ALA A 155 -13.39 7.11 7.81
CA ALA A 155 -12.41 7.79 6.96
C ALA A 155 -10.98 7.48 7.43
N MET A 156 -10.08 7.14 6.50
CA MET A 156 -8.66 6.96 6.76
C MET A 156 -7.97 8.32 6.83
N ASN A 157 -7.24 8.58 7.90
CA ASN A 157 -6.53 9.83 8.14
C ASN A 157 -5.04 9.57 8.23
N ASP A 158 -4.24 10.61 8.06
CA ASP A 158 -2.82 10.56 8.37
C ASP A 158 -2.59 10.11 9.83
N GLU A 159 -1.51 9.41 10.13
CA GLU A 159 -1.15 9.03 11.50
C GLU A 159 -0.93 10.24 12.43
N ALA A 160 -0.49 11.36 11.87
CA ALA A 160 -0.33 12.61 12.60
C ALA A 160 -1.63 13.42 12.72
N ALA A 161 -2.71 13.01 12.04
CA ALA A 161 -3.97 13.76 12.06
C ALA A 161 -4.62 13.70 13.45
N GLN A 162 -4.86 14.88 14.03
CA GLN A 162 -5.58 15.03 15.31
C GLN A 162 -7.10 14.94 15.14
N GLN A 163 -7.58 15.31 13.94
CA GLN A 163 -8.99 15.42 13.63
C GLN A 163 -9.27 14.70 12.32
N CYS A 164 -10.43 14.08 12.24
CA CYS A 164 -10.86 13.44 11.02
C CYS A 164 -11.06 14.49 9.93
N HIS A 165 -10.33 14.36 8.82
CA HIS A 165 -10.44 15.28 7.69
C HIS A 165 -11.85 15.32 7.06
N LEU A 166 -12.66 14.28 7.28
CA LEU A 166 -13.99 14.15 6.68
C LEU A 166 -15.12 14.61 7.61
N CYS A 167 -15.11 14.20 8.88
CA CYS A 167 -16.22 14.48 9.81
C CYS A 167 -15.83 15.35 11.00
N GLY A 168 -14.58 15.83 11.05
CA GLY A 168 -14.05 16.67 12.14
C GLY A 168 -13.90 15.96 13.48
N THR A 169 -14.17 14.66 13.56
CA THR A 169 -14.10 13.91 14.82
C THR A 169 -12.66 13.72 15.24
N ALA A 170 -12.35 14.04 16.51
CA ALA A 170 -11.04 13.80 17.08
C ALA A 170 -10.64 12.33 16.90
N LEU A 171 -9.43 12.09 16.41
CA LEU A 171 -8.89 10.76 16.22
C LEU A 171 -8.18 10.36 17.51
N GLN A 172 -8.50 9.18 18.03
CA GLN A 172 -7.77 8.61 19.17
C GLN A 172 -6.41 8.16 18.63
N GLN A 173 -5.40 9.02 18.76
CA GLN A 173 -4.03 8.59 18.55
C GLN A 173 -3.71 7.51 19.59
N PRO A 174 -3.08 6.39 19.19
CA PRO A 174 -2.28 5.63 20.13
C PRO A 174 -1.32 6.62 20.77
N GLN A 175 -1.41 6.78 22.09
CA GLN A 175 -0.52 7.66 22.84
C GLN A 175 0.91 7.39 22.36
N PRO A 176 1.69 8.39 21.92
CA PRO A 176 3.10 8.16 21.65
C PRO A 176 3.68 7.63 22.95
N VAL A 177 4.10 6.36 22.94
CA VAL A 177 5.03 5.86 23.95
C VAL A 177 6.20 6.82 23.89
N GLN A 178 6.32 7.63 24.93
CA GLN A 178 7.40 8.58 25.08
C GLN A 178 8.70 7.86 24.78
N ALA A 179 9.46 8.43 23.87
CA ALA A 179 10.74 7.92 23.42
C ALA A 179 11.63 7.60 24.62
N ALA A 180 11.77 6.31 24.93
CA ALA A 180 12.98 5.83 25.57
C ALA A 180 14.07 5.87 24.50
N SER A 181 15.04 6.73 24.73
CA SER A 181 16.24 6.94 23.92
C SER A 181 16.97 5.64 23.56
N VAL A 182 17.31 5.55 22.27
CA VAL A 182 18.24 4.68 21.56
C VAL A 182 19.20 3.83 22.44
N ALA A 183 19.07 2.50 22.31
CA ALA A 183 20.17 1.56 22.47
C ALA A 183 20.16 0.64 21.23
N GLY A 184 21.33 0.46 20.60
CA GLY A 184 21.48 -0.18 19.30
C GLY A 184 20.71 -1.50 19.18
N HIS A 185 19.83 -1.57 18.19
CA HIS A 185 19.10 -2.78 17.89
C HIS A 185 20.09 -3.85 17.40
N GLU A 186 20.30 -4.88 18.20
CA GLU A 186 21.09 -6.05 17.82
C GLU A 186 20.48 -6.68 16.56
N LEU A 187 21.32 -6.88 15.55
CA LEU A 187 20.93 -7.51 14.30
C LEU A 187 21.20 -9.02 14.38
N VAL A 188 20.20 -9.84 14.11
CA VAL A 188 20.29 -11.30 14.07
C VAL A 188 19.98 -11.82 12.68
N THR A 189 20.66 -12.89 12.26
CA THR A 189 20.35 -13.58 11.00
C THR A 189 19.21 -14.56 11.23
N CYS A 190 18.13 -14.45 10.45
CA CYS A 190 17.02 -15.39 10.53
C CYS A 190 17.44 -16.76 9.99
N GLY A 191 17.29 -17.83 10.78
CA GLY A 191 17.60 -19.20 10.34
C GLY A 191 16.67 -19.78 9.27
N SER A 192 15.56 -19.10 8.96
CA SER A 192 14.59 -19.57 7.94
C SER A 192 14.78 -18.90 6.58
N CYS A 193 15.10 -17.60 6.54
CA CYS A 193 15.25 -16.85 5.27
C CYS A 193 16.63 -16.23 5.08
N ASN A 194 17.56 -16.42 6.02
CA ASN A 194 18.91 -15.86 6.04
C ASN A 194 19.02 -14.33 5.97
N GLU A 195 17.91 -13.60 6.16
CA GLU A 195 17.93 -12.14 6.20
C GLU A 195 18.43 -11.62 7.55
N ARG A 196 19.16 -10.50 7.52
CA ARG A 196 19.64 -9.83 8.74
C ARG A 196 18.57 -8.86 9.21
N VAL A 197 17.96 -9.17 10.35
CA VAL A 197 16.81 -8.43 10.89
C VAL A 197 17.07 -7.97 12.32
N VAL A 198 16.33 -6.98 12.79
CA VAL A 198 16.37 -6.56 14.20
C VAL A 198 15.92 -7.73 15.07
N ALA A 199 16.65 -7.99 16.15
CA ALA A 199 16.29 -8.98 17.16
C ALA A 199 14.87 -8.70 17.68
N ALA A 200 13.97 -9.63 17.41
CA ALA A 200 12.55 -9.58 17.79
C ALA A 200 12.06 -11.02 18.00
N ARG A 201 10.80 -11.21 18.42
CA ARG A 201 10.23 -12.56 18.56
C ARG A 201 10.03 -13.27 17.22
N PHE A 202 9.77 -12.50 16.17
CA PHE A 202 9.55 -12.99 14.82
C PHE A 202 10.40 -12.19 13.82
N CYS A 203 10.83 -12.84 12.75
CA CYS A 203 11.55 -12.20 11.66
C CYS A 203 10.65 -11.18 10.98
N GLY A 204 11.08 -9.91 10.89
CA GLY A 204 10.34 -8.86 10.19
C GLY A 204 10.25 -9.06 8.66
N ASN A 205 11.04 -9.99 8.10
CA ASN A 205 11.00 -10.34 6.69
C ASN A 205 10.05 -11.51 6.40
N CYS A 206 10.19 -12.64 7.12
CA CYS A 206 9.46 -13.88 6.81
C CYS A 206 8.48 -14.37 7.88
N GLY A 207 8.43 -13.73 9.05
CA GLY A 207 7.54 -14.12 10.15
C GLY A 207 7.97 -15.33 10.97
N ALA A 208 9.08 -16.01 10.63
CA ALA A 208 9.60 -17.14 11.40
C ALA A 208 10.06 -16.71 12.81
N PRO A 209 9.92 -17.55 13.85
CA PRO A 209 10.39 -17.23 15.18
C PRO A 209 11.92 -17.07 15.21
N LEU A 210 12.40 -15.99 15.82
CA LEU A 210 13.83 -15.81 16.09
C LEU A 210 14.09 -16.28 17.52
N THR A 211 14.84 -17.37 17.67
CA THR A 211 15.10 -17.99 18.98
C THR A 211 15.88 -17.00 19.86
N ALA A 212 15.25 -16.50 20.93
CA ALA A 212 15.92 -15.68 21.92
C ALA A 212 16.94 -16.52 22.72
N PRO A 213 18.11 -15.97 23.12
CA PRO A 213 19.03 -16.69 24.00
C PRO A 213 18.38 -16.89 25.38
N ALA A 214 18.47 -18.12 25.90
CA ALA A 214 17.94 -18.52 27.20
C ALA A 214 18.64 -17.76 28.34
N SER A 215 17.89 -16.99 29.13
CA SER A 215 18.36 -16.51 30.44
C SER A 215 18.66 -17.71 31.33
N ALA A 216 19.92 -17.81 31.77
CA ALA A 216 20.36 -18.79 32.75
C ALA A 216 19.68 -18.55 34.11
N ASN A 217 19.13 -19.64 34.66
CA ASN A 217 18.65 -19.75 36.03
C ASN A 217 19.72 -19.31 37.04
N VAL A 218 19.35 -18.44 37.98
CA VAL A 218 20.07 -18.24 39.25
C VAL A 218 19.21 -18.84 40.38
N PRO A 219 19.74 -19.77 41.20
CA PRO A 219 18.98 -20.41 42.28
C PRO A 219 18.75 -19.45 43.47
N PRO A 220 17.73 -19.70 44.31
CA PRO A 220 17.37 -18.81 45.43
C PRO A 220 18.41 -18.89 46.55
N LYS A 221 18.83 -17.74 47.07
CA LYS A 221 19.74 -17.62 48.21
C LYS A 221 18.92 -17.42 49.50
N GLU A 222 19.11 -18.32 50.45
CA GLU A 222 18.43 -18.38 51.75
C GLU A 222 18.62 -17.09 52.58
N SER A 223 17.54 -16.70 53.27
CA SER A 223 17.47 -15.57 54.18
C SER A 223 18.05 -15.92 55.56
N GLY A 224 19.19 -15.33 55.92
CA GLY A 224 19.69 -15.26 57.29
C GLY A 224 19.19 -13.98 57.98
N HIS A 225 18.50 -14.16 59.10
CA HIS A 225 17.94 -13.13 59.96
C HIS A 225 18.84 -13.00 61.20
N GLU A 226 19.47 -11.83 61.39
CA GLU A 226 20.08 -11.41 62.66
C GLU A 226 19.66 -9.95 62.87
N VAL A 227 18.74 -9.72 63.81
CA VAL A 227 18.95 -9.00 65.08
C VAL A 227 17.86 -9.45 66.06
#